data_AF-A0A286A696-F1
#
_entry.id   AF-A0A286A696-F1
#
_cell.length_a   1.000
_cell.length_b   1.000
_cell.length_c   1.000
_cell.angle_alpha   90.00
_cell.angle_beta   90.00
_cell.angle_gamma   90.00
#
_symmetry.space_group_name_H-M   'P 1'
#
loop_
_entity.id
_entity.type
_entity.pdbx_description
1 polymer ?
#
loop_
_entity_poly.entity_id
_entity_poly.type
_entity_poly.pdbx_seq_one_letter_code
_entity_poly.pdbx_strand_id
1 'polypeptide(L)'
;MRETTPKCRRKLKWILGVLLFITLIIVSASWYISIKIKPFVQQELGAIVNKATNGLYDIRFNKVSVNPLTGNASLTEVRLVPDTNVYRKLVAQKKAPNNLYVIELQKLSIKKFHPFKIYFDKKLEIDLILFDKPHITMVNKSFAFNEDKLPQPEKSPYDYIKNIFTALHVRTIDFKNASFKYVNNNKAKQDIDTISNITITLKDWLIDATSAKDKSRFYLLKDAYVYMNNYTYATPDSMYYIKASQFEFSASSKKLNIKEFSLQPRYSEQEFAKVNGYARDRYSLQLNNIDLHGINLFSYIKNREVLADEMNIANGTLSVFNDNSYPKLVKDKTGKFPHQLFQKIDIPITIKKINLNQLDISYAEFDEKSGQRGRISFNNTSGVISNVTNQYKNKKKNPIIEANLESYLMEQGKLNVGFKFNVMAPKADFSYQGQLLNLDGRQLNYITRPLAMVQIKSCLVRSLAFDIKANEDVATGKVKFTYNDLSLGLMKKHEGGERLKRLGILSLLTNAMVIYSDNPSVDGKFTAAPIHYKRKPTGSFFNFVWKTLFQGVKYSVGFTPKKEAEIKGYVSRFEDMKNEREKRRIRRELRRIERERNR
;
A
#
# COMPACT_ATOMS: atom_id res chain seq x y z
N MET A 1 40.24 38.98 -63.75
CA MET A 1 39.42 37.88 -63.20
C MET A 1 40.30 36.63 -63.13
N ARG A 2 40.66 36.16 -61.94
CA ARG A 2 41.59 35.01 -61.80
C ARG A 2 40.85 33.70 -62.13
N GLU A 3 41.21 33.09 -63.25
CA GLU A 3 40.81 31.74 -63.65
C GLU A 3 41.28 30.70 -62.60
N THR A 4 40.33 30.03 -61.94
CA THR A 4 40.61 28.84 -61.13
C THR A 4 40.56 27.60 -62.03
N THR A 5 41.76 27.23 -62.48
CA THR A 5 42.19 26.04 -63.24
C THR A 5 41.27 24.80 -63.36
N PRO A 6 41.18 24.15 -64.55
CA PRO A 6 40.47 22.88 -64.79
C PRO A 6 41.14 21.65 -64.12
N LYS A 7 42.37 21.78 -63.61
CA LYS A 7 43.08 20.73 -62.86
C LYS A 7 42.39 20.39 -61.52
N CYS A 8 41.72 21.35 -60.88
CA CYS A 8 41.09 21.15 -59.57
C CYS A 8 39.83 20.27 -59.64
N ARG A 9 39.00 20.43 -60.69
CA ARG A 9 37.83 19.56 -60.94
C ARG A 9 38.21 18.12 -61.27
N ARG A 10 39.33 17.90 -61.98
CA ARG A 10 39.82 16.55 -62.35
C ARG A 10 40.38 15.80 -61.13
N LYS A 11 41.11 16.48 -60.24
CA LYS A 11 41.55 15.92 -58.95
C LYS A 11 40.36 15.62 -58.03
N LEU A 12 39.34 16.48 -58.00
CA LEU A 12 38.13 16.26 -57.22
C LEU A 12 37.34 15.02 -57.69
N LYS A 13 37.21 14.80 -59.01
CA LYS A 13 36.59 13.59 -59.57
C LYS A 13 37.35 12.31 -59.21
N TRP A 14 38.69 12.36 -59.18
CA TRP A 14 39.51 11.23 -58.74
C TRP A 14 39.39 10.97 -57.24
N ILE A 15 39.38 12.01 -56.41
CA ILE A 15 39.15 11.89 -54.97
C ILE A 15 37.76 11.31 -54.68
N LEU A 16 36.72 11.78 -55.37
CA LEU A 16 35.36 11.26 -55.27
C LEU A 16 35.27 9.80 -55.76
N GLY A 17 35.95 9.45 -56.85
CA GLY A 17 36.01 8.09 -57.37
C GLY A 17 36.69 7.12 -56.41
N VAL A 18 37.82 7.53 -55.80
CA VAL A 18 38.53 6.75 -54.78
C VAL A 18 37.71 6.59 -53.51
N LEU A 19 37.04 7.65 -53.05
CA LEU A 19 36.11 7.59 -51.92
C LEU A 19 34.96 6.61 -52.20
N LEU A 20 34.34 6.68 -53.38
CA LEU A 20 33.23 5.81 -53.75
C LEU A 20 33.68 4.34 -53.86
N PHE A 21 34.86 4.08 -54.42
CA PHE A 21 35.45 2.75 -54.48
C PHE A 21 35.78 2.18 -53.08
N ILE A 22 36.37 2.98 -52.19
CA ILE A 22 36.62 2.60 -50.79
C ILE A 22 35.30 2.33 -50.06
N THR A 23 34.27 3.17 -50.29
CA THR A 23 32.94 2.98 -49.71
C THR A 23 32.32 1.68 -50.20
N LEU A 24 32.42 1.38 -51.50
CA LEU A 24 31.92 0.15 -52.10
C LEU A 24 32.63 -1.07 -51.49
N ILE A 25 33.96 -1.04 -51.36
CA ILE A 25 34.74 -2.10 -50.71
C ILE A 25 34.30 -2.29 -49.26
N ILE A 26 34.13 -1.20 -48.50
CA ILE A 26 33.67 -1.27 -47.10
C ILE A 26 32.27 -1.87 -47.01
N VAL A 27 31.35 -1.48 -47.90
CA VAL A 27 29.98 -2.02 -47.96
C VAL A 27 29.99 -3.50 -48.35
N SER A 28 30.74 -3.88 -49.38
CA SER A 28 30.89 -5.27 -49.84
C SER A 28 31.56 -6.15 -48.78
N ALA A 29 32.61 -5.67 -48.11
CA ALA A 29 33.27 -6.37 -47.01
C ALA A 29 32.34 -6.51 -45.80
N SER A 30 31.62 -5.44 -45.43
CA SER A 30 30.62 -5.49 -44.35
C SER A 30 29.49 -6.49 -44.67
N TRP A 31 29.04 -6.54 -45.93
CA TRP A 31 28.02 -7.49 -46.38
C TRP A 31 28.54 -8.94 -46.30
N TYR A 32 29.76 -9.20 -46.79
CA TYR A 32 30.41 -10.51 -46.70
C TYR A 32 30.59 -10.98 -45.25
N ILE A 33 31.07 -10.10 -44.36
CA ILE A 33 31.22 -10.39 -42.93
C ILE A 33 29.86 -10.70 -42.30
N SER A 34 28.80 -9.94 -42.63
CA SER A 34 27.45 -10.21 -42.12
C SER A 34 26.94 -11.61 -42.51
N ILE A 35 27.26 -12.10 -43.72
CA ILE A 35 26.86 -13.44 -44.16
C ILE A 35 27.65 -14.53 -43.40
N LYS A 36 28.96 -14.36 -43.25
CA LYS A 36 29.83 -15.34 -42.57
C LYS A 36 29.65 -15.39 -41.06
N ILE A 37 29.35 -14.26 -40.42
CA ILE A 37 29.14 -14.16 -38.97
C ILE A 37 27.84 -14.86 -38.54
N LYS A 38 26.82 -14.93 -39.40
CA LYS A 38 25.52 -15.51 -39.05
C LYS A 38 25.60 -16.97 -38.54
N PRO A 39 26.18 -17.95 -39.27
CA PRO A 39 26.33 -19.32 -38.77
C PRO A 39 27.29 -19.41 -37.59
N PHE A 40 28.34 -18.60 -37.58
CA PHE A 40 29.32 -18.55 -36.48
C PHE A 40 28.66 -18.14 -35.15
N VAL A 41 27.88 -17.05 -35.16
CA VAL A 41 27.13 -16.58 -33.99
C VAL A 41 26.11 -17.64 -33.55
N GLN A 42 25.51 -18.34 -34.49
CA GLN A 42 24.54 -19.39 -34.18
C GLN A 42 25.15 -20.57 -33.42
N GLN A 43 26.33 -21.02 -33.85
CA GLN A 43 27.03 -22.14 -33.23
C GLN A 43 27.71 -21.74 -31.90
N GLU A 44 28.41 -20.60 -31.88
CA GLU A 44 29.18 -20.16 -30.71
C GLU A 44 28.28 -19.69 -29.56
N LEU A 45 27.18 -18.99 -29.81
CA LEU A 45 26.27 -18.60 -28.73
C LEU A 45 25.66 -19.82 -28.03
N GLY A 46 25.28 -20.84 -28.80
CA GLY A 46 24.79 -22.11 -28.26
C GLY A 46 25.86 -22.82 -27.43
N ALA A 47 27.09 -22.92 -27.95
CA ALA A 47 28.21 -23.53 -27.24
C ALA A 47 28.57 -22.80 -25.95
N ILE A 48 28.59 -21.46 -25.96
CA ILE A 48 28.86 -20.64 -24.78
C ILE A 48 27.80 -20.86 -23.70
N VAL A 49 26.51 -20.82 -24.05
CA VAL A 49 25.41 -21.06 -23.08
C VAL A 49 25.47 -22.47 -22.52
N ASN A 50 25.70 -23.48 -23.38
CA ASN A 50 25.82 -24.86 -22.95
C ASN A 50 27.00 -25.05 -21.98
N LYS A 51 28.18 -24.54 -22.32
CA LYS A 51 29.38 -24.63 -21.47
C LYS A 51 29.21 -23.85 -20.16
N ALA A 52 28.67 -22.63 -20.20
CA ALA A 52 28.48 -21.80 -19.01
C ALA A 52 27.45 -22.39 -18.03
N THR A 53 26.54 -23.22 -18.52
CA THR A 53 25.45 -23.81 -17.71
C THR A 53 25.60 -25.31 -17.49
N ASN A 54 26.74 -25.90 -17.88
CA ASN A 54 26.97 -27.35 -17.86
C ASN A 54 25.85 -28.16 -18.54
N GLY A 55 25.35 -27.64 -19.67
CA GLY A 55 24.27 -28.23 -20.46
C GLY A 55 22.87 -28.03 -19.89
N LEU A 56 22.69 -27.30 -18.78
CA LEU A 56 21.37 -27.10 -18.19
C LEU A 56 20.46 -26.24 -19.09
N TYR A 57 21.00 -25.30 -19.85
CA TYR A 57 20.22 -24.42 -20.71
C TYR A 57 20.60 -24.54 -22.17
N ASP A 58 19.59 -24.38 -23.02
CA ASP A 58 19.70 -24.24 -24.47
C ASP A 58 19.13 -22.88 -24.90
N ILE A 59 19.76 -22.25 -25.89
CA ILE A 59 19.35 -20.98 -26.46
C ILE A 59 18.95 -21.16 -27.92
N ARG A 60 17.75 -20.67 -28.26
CA ARG A 60 17.18 -20.75 -29.61
C ARG A 60 16.77 -19.36 -30.08
N PHE A 61 16.87 -19.12 -31.38
CA PHE A 61 16.44 -17.88 -32.04
C PHE A 61 16.22 -18.12 -33.53
N ASN A 62 15.37 -17.30 -34.14
CA ASN A 62 14.98 -17.44 -35.55
C ASN A 62 15.98 -16.76 -36.49
N LYS A 63 16.32 -15.49 -36.22
CA LYS A 63 17.22 -14.70 -37.08
C LYS A 63 18.32 -14.03 -36.29
N VAL A 64 19.50 -13.98 -36.90
CA VAL A 64 20.65 -13.19 -36.47
C VAL A 64 20.92 -12.14 -37.54
N SER A 65 21.11 -10.89 -37.11
CA SER A 65 21.57 -9.80 -37.97
C SER A 65 22.74 -9.11 -37.28
N VAL A 66 23.83 -8.87 -38.04
CA VAL A 66 25.01 -8.16 -37.55
C VAL A 66 25.46 -7.20 -38.63
N ASN A 67 25.63 -5.94 -38.27
CA ASN A 67 26.24 -4.91 -39.09
C ASN A 67 27.51 -4.42 -38.39
N PRO A 68 28.69 -4.97 -38.74
CA PRO A 68 29.96 -4.62 -38.10
C PRO A 68 30.33 -3.15 -38.27
N LEU A 69 30.03 -2.55 -39.43
CA LEU A 69 30.37 -1.15 -39.72
C LEU A 69 29.68 -0.17 -38.74
N THR A 70 28.40 -0.41 -38.47
CA THR A 70 27.61 0.40 -37.53
C THR A 70 27.70 -0.11 -36.08
N GLY A 71 28.32 -1.27 -35.86
CA GLY A 71 28.36 -1.95 -34.57
C GLY A 71 26.99 -2.36 -34.06
N ASN A 72 26.05 -2.74 -34.94
CA ASN A 72 24.71 -3.15 -34.53
C ASN A 72 24.55 -4.67 -34.68
N ALA A 73 23.89 -5.31 -33.73
CA ALA A 73 23.52 -6.72 -33.80
C ALA A 73 22.12 -6.95 -33.25
N SER A 74 21.42 -7.97 -33.73
CA SER A 74 20.14 -8.37 -33.13
C SER A 74 19.81 -9.84 -33.33
N LEU A 75 19.11 -10.41 -32.35
CA LEU A 75 18.47 -11.71 -32.39
C LEU A 75 16.95 -11.53 -32.31
N THR A 76 16.18 -12.32 -33.07
CA THR A 76 14.71 -12.31 -33.00
C THR A 76 14.17 -13.65 -32.51
N GLU A 77 13.05 -13.59 -31.79
CA GLU A 77 12.34 -14.76 -31.22
C GLU A 77 13.27 -15.61 -30.36
N VAL A 78 13.96 -14.97 -29.41
CA VAL A 78 14.94 -15.65 -28.56
C VAL A 78 14.21 -16.42 -27.46
N ARG A 79 14.62 -17.67 -27.24
CA ARG A 79 14.16 -18.53 -26.16
C ARG A 79 15.36 -19.15 -25.45
N LEU A 80 15.41 -18.99 -24.13
CA LEU A 80 16.32 -19.71 -23.23
C LEU A 80 15.48 -20.68 -22.41
N VAL A 81 15.69 -21.97 -22.60
CA VAL A 81 14.90 -23.02 -21.95
C VAL A 81 15.80 -24.01 -21.22
N PRO A 82 15.43 -24.46 -20.01
CA PRO A 82 16.19 -25.49 -19.31
C PRO A 82 15.90 -26.88 -19.90
N ASP A 83 16.92 -27.72 -19.98
CA ASP A 83 16.76 -29.16 -20.25
C ASP A 83 16.34 -29.87 -18.97
N THR A 84 15.11 -30.40 -18.97
CA THR A 84 14.52 -31.06 -17.81
C THR A 84 15.20 -32.38 -17.45
N ASN A 85 15.81 -33.08 -18.40
CA ASN A 85 16.56 -34.31 -18.16
C ASN A 85 17.91 -33.99 -17.50
N VAL A 86 18.62 -32.96 -17.97
CA VAL A 86 19.86 -32.49 -17.33
C VAL A 86 19.57 -32.00 -15.92
N TYR A 87 18.49 -31.24 -15.74
CA TYR A 87 18.07 -30.79 -14.42
C TYR A 87 17.81 -31.95 -13.46
N ARG A 88 17.07 -32.99 -13.88
CA ARG A 88 16.84 -34.20 -13.05
C ARG A 88 18.15 -34.90 -12.68
N LYS A 89 19.11 -35.01 -13.61
CA LYS A 89 20.45 -35.54 -13.32
C LYS A 89 21.19 -34.68 -12.28
N LEU A 90 21.15 -33.35 -12.41
CA LEU A 90 21.78 -32.44 -11.45
C LEU A 90 21.12 -32.51 -10.06
N VAL A 91 19.81 -32.74 -9.98
CA VAL A 91 19.12 -32.97 -8.71
C VAL A 91 19.62 -34.25 -8.05
N ALA A 92 19.70 -35.36 -8.80
CA ALA A 92 20.25 -36.63 -8.30
C ALA A 92 21.72 -36.49 -7.84
N GLN A 93 22.50 -35.64 -8.51
CA GLN A 93 23.88 -35.33 -8.16
C GLN A 93 24.04 -34.27 -7.04
N LYS A 94 22.94 -33.75 -6.48
CA LYS A 94 22.95 -32.66 -5.47
C LYS A 94 23.65 -31.37 -5.95
N LYS A 95 23.57 -31.09 -7.25
CA LYS A 95 24.19 -29.92 -7.92
C LYS A 95 23.18 -28.98 -8.59
N ALA A 96 21.89 -29.32 -8.59
CA ALA A 96 20.87 -28.50 -9.25
C ALA A 96 20.69 -27.14 -8.57
N PRO A 97 20.47 -26.05 -9.35
CA PRO A 97 20.09 -24.77 -8.78
C PRO A 97 18.66 -24.83 -8.24
N ASN A 98 18.35 -24.00 -7.23
CA ASN A 98 16.98 -23.87 -6.72
C ASN A 98 16.03 -23.20 -7.72
N ASN A 99 16.56 -22.44 -8.68
CA ASN A 99 15.80 -21.60 -9.59
C ASN A 99 16.06 -22.01 -11.04
N LEU A 100 14.99 -22.31 -11.76
CA LEU A 100 14.99 -22.47 -13.21
C LEU A 100 14.35 -21.25 -13.88
N TYR A 101 14.94 -20.80 -14.98
CA TYR A 101 14.47 -19.65 -15.73
C TYR A 101 14.08 -20.05 -17.15
N VAL A 102 12.85 -19.75 -17.55
CA VAL A 102 12.45 -19.76 -18.96
C VAL A 102 12.39 -18.31 -19.40
N ILE A 103 13.17 -17.94 -20.41
CA ILE A 103 13.22 -16.57 -20.92
C ILE A 103 12.83 -16.58 -22.37
N GLU A 104 11.81 -15.82 -22.73
CA GLU A 104 11.36 -15.63 -24.10
C GLU A 104 11.34 -14.13 -24.40
N LEU A 105 11.79 -13.70 -25.58
CA LEU A 105 11.72 -12.28 -25.95
C LEU A 105 11.61 -12.11 -27.47
N GLN A 106 10.94 -11.05 -27.90
CA GLN A 106 10.70 -10.80 -29.32
C GLN A 106 11.99 -10.41 -30.04
N LYS A 107 12.79 -9.54 -29.42
CA LYS A 107 14.03 -9.07 -30.01
C LYS A 107 15.07 -8.68 -28.95
N LEU A 108 16.28 -9.20 -29.10
CA LEU A 108 17.48 -8.70 -28.41
C LEU A 108 18.23 -7.83 -29.40
N SER A 109 18.50 -6.58 -29.06
CA SER A 109 19.28 -5.67 -29.91
C SER A 109 20.49 -5.14 -29.16
N ILE A 110 21.65 -5.17 -29.80
CA ILE A 110 22.87 -4.51 -29.36
C ILE A 110 23.11 -3.36 -30.33
N LYS A 111 23.16 -2.12 -29.83
CA LYS A 111 23.47 -0.95 -30.64
C LYS A 111 24.84 -0.40 -30.29
N LYS A 112 25.63 -0.14 -31.33
CA LYS A 112 27.01 0.39 -31.27
C LYS A 112 27.89 -0.37 -30.26
N PHE A 113 28.34 -1.58 -30.61
CA PHE A 113 29.31 -2.35 -29.84
C PHE A 113 30.79 -1.99 -30.14
N HIS A 114 31.03 -0.92 -30.90
CA HIS A 114 32.35 -0.35 -31.21
C HIS A 114 33.45 -1.39 -31.57
N PRO A 115 33.31 -2.14 -32.69
CA PRO A 115 34.25 -3.21 -33.06
C PRO A 115 35.74 -2.79 -33.13
N PHE A 116 36.02 -1.54 -33.51
CA PHE A 116 37.40 -1.03 -33.53
C PHE A 116 38.04 -0.97 -32.13
N LYS A 117 37.28 -0.61 -31.09
CA LYS A 117 37.78 -0.62 -29.69
C LYS A 117 38.03 -2.03 -29.18
N ILE A 118 37.23 -3.00 -29.64
CA ILE A 118 37.45 -4.42 -29.32
C ILE A 118 38.78 -4.89 -29.92
N TYR A 119 39.03 -4.58 -31.20
CA TYR A 119 40.21 -5.05 -31.90
C TYR A 119 41.51 -4.36 -31.43
N PHE A 120 41.51 -3.04 -31.30
CA PHE A 120 42.73 -2.28 -30.98
C PHE A 120 42.98 -2.10 -29.48
N ASP A 121 41.94 -1.85 -28.68
CA ASP A 121 42.09 -1.54 -27.25
C ASP A 121 41.77 -2.72 -26.32
N LYS A 122 41.27 -3.83 -26.89
CA LYS A 122 40.66 -4.95 -26.15
C LYS A 122 39.55 -4.47 -25.19
N LYS A 123 38.78 -3.45 -25.57
CA LYS A 123 37.67 -2.91 -24.79
C LYS A 123 36.34 -3.23 -25.46
N LEU A 124 35.46 -3.91 -24.74
CA LEU A 124 34.08 -4.13 -25.18
C LEU A 124 33.21 -2.98 -24.68
N GLU A 125 32.89 -2.05 -25.56
CA GLU A 125 32.01 -0.92 -25.24
C GLU A 125 30.70 -1.04 -26.03
N ILE A 126 29.57 -0.97 -25.34
CA ILE A 126 28.24 -1.10 -25.93
C ILE A 126 27.38 0.08 -25.50
N ASP A 127 26.82 0.81 -26.46
CA ASP A 127 25.95 1.95 -26.11
C ASP A 127 24.59 1.48 -25.56
N LEU A 128 23.97 0.46 -26.16
CA LEU A 128 22.66 -0.04 -25.72
C LEU A 128 22.50 -1.54 -25.95
N ILE A 129 22.08 -2.27 -24.91
CA ILE A 129 21.49 -3.60 -25.01
C ILE A 129 20.00 -3.47 -24.73
N LEU A 130 19.15 -3.84 -25.68
CA LEU A 130 17.70 -3.75 -25.57
C LEU A 130 17.07 -5.13 -25.65
N PHE A 131 16.40 -5.53 -24.57
CA PHE A 131 15.50 -6.67 -24.48
C PHE A 131 14.07 -6.18 -24.69
N ASP A 132 13.49 -6.49 -25.85
CA ASP A 132 12.12 -6.09 -26.19
C ASP A 132 11.11 -7.20 -25.85
N LYS A 133 10.15 -6.85 -24.99
CA LYS A 133 9.10 -7.71 -24.44
C LYS A 133 9.64 -9.04 -23.90
N PRO A 134 10.60 -9.04 -22.96
CA PRO A 134 11.04 -10.26 -22.33
C PRO A 134 9.95 -10.80 -21.39
N HIS A 135 9.60 -12.07 -21.57
CA HIS A 135 8.79 -12.87 -20.67
C HIS A 135 9.71 -13.82 -19.91
N ILE A 136 9.81 -13.64 -18.60
CA ILE A 136 10.68 -14.43 -17.74
C ILE A 136 9.81 -15.24 -16.78
N THR A 137 9.85 -16.56 -16.88
CA THR A 137 9.27 -17.46 -15.89
C THR A 137 10.35 -18.06 -15.01
N MET A 138 10.27 -17.79 -13.71
CA MET A 138 11.16 -18.36 -12.69
C MET A 138 10.43 -19.43 -11.90
N VAL A 139 10.90 -20.67 -11.97
CA VAL A 139 10.37 -21.80 -11.20
C VAL A 139 11.33 -22.11 -10.06
N ASN A 140 10.87 -21.95 -8.82
CA ASN A 140 11.65 -22.22 -7.61
C ASN A 140 11.29 -23.58 -6.99
N LYS A 141 12.31 -24.39 -6.72
CA LYS A 141 12.26 -25.58 -5.87
C LYS A 141 13.48 -25.56 -4.95
N SER A 142 13.26 -25.45 -3.64
CA SER A 142 14.31 -25.50 -2.64
C SER A 142 14.82 -26.93 -2.46
N PHE A 143 16.12 -27.07 -2.32
CA PHE A 143 16.79 -28.32 -2.00
C PHE A 143 17.70 -28.14 -0.79
N ALA A 144 17.68 -29.09 0.14
CA ALA A 144 18.49 -29.05 1.36
C ALA A 144 20.00 -28.89 1.07
N PHE A 145 20.51 -29.49 -0.01
CA PHE A 145 21.92 -29.39 -0.41
C PHE A 145 22.35 -28.00 -0.91
N ASN A 146 21.44 -27.03 -0.98
CA ASN A 146 21.72 -25.64 -1.32
C ASN A 146 21.56 -24.67 -0.13
N GLU A 147 21.18 -25.14 1.07
CA GLU A 147 20.92 -24.27 2.22
C GLU A 147 22.20 -23.66 2.82
N ASP A 148 23.34 -24.37 2.74
CA ASP A 148 24.62 -23.95 3.34
C ASP A 148 25.59 -23.25 2.38
N LYS A 149 25.19 -23.01 1.12
CA LYS A 149 26.07 -22.35 0.13
C LYS A 149 26.01 -20.83 0.31
N LEU A 150 27.13 -20.22 0.69
CA LEU A 150 27.26 -18.76 0.72
C LEU A 150 26.92 -18.18 -0.67
N PRO A 151 26.03 -17.17 -0.77
CA PRO A 151 25.60 -16.62 -2.06
C PRO A 151 26.60 -15.62 -2.67
N GLN A 152 27.91 -15.79 -2.45
CA GLN A 152 28.92 -14.89 -2.99
C GLN A 152 29.75 -15.57 -4.09
N PRO A 153 29.94 -14.92 -5.25
CA PRO A 153 30.92 -15.38 -6.21
C PRO A 153 32.32 -15.28 -5.59
N GLU A 154 33.08 -16.37 -5.61
CA GLU A 154 34.47 -16.41 -5.11
C GLU A 154 35.43 -15.50 -5.88
N LYS A 155 35.03 -15.02 -7.07
CA LYS A 155 35.85 -14.24 -8.00
C LYS A 155 35.14 -12.97 -8.47
N SER A 156 35.93 -11.93 -8.77
CA SER A 156 35.40 -10.70 -9.36
C SER A 156 34.86 -10.98 -10.76
N PRO A 157 33.77 -10.32 -11.21
CA PRO A 157 33.32 -10.38 -12.60
C PRO A 157 34.43 -10.09 -13.62
N TYR A 158 35.41 -9.25 -13.25
CA TYR A 158 36.57 -8.95 -14.10
C TYR A 158 37.48 -10.18 -14.35
N ASP A 159 37.60 -11.09 -13.37
CA ASP A 159 38.45 -12.28 -13.50
C ASP A 159 37.99 -13.21 -14.62
N TYR A 160 36.70 -13.18 -14.97
CA TYR A 160 36.13 -13.96 -16.05
C TYR A 160 36.43 -13.38 -17.44
N ILE A 161 36.67 -12.07 -17.54
CA ILE A 161 36.84 -11.39 -18.82
C ILE A 161 38.27 -10.94 -19.10
N LYS A 162 39.14 -10.83 -18.08
CA LYS A 162 40.48 -10.20 -18.18
C LYS A 162 41.40 -10.78 -19.26
N ASN A 163 41.22 -12.05 -19.62
CA ASN A 163 42.02 -12.70 -20.68
C ASN A 163 41.57 -12.30 -22.10
N ILE A 164 40.37 -11.76 -22.23
CA ILE A 164 39.74 -11.37 -23.50
C ILE A 164 39.66 -9.85 -23.62
N PHE A 165 39.19 -9.18 -22.56
CA PHE A 165 38.96 -7.74 -22.53
C PHE A 165 39.61 -7.09 -21.31
N THR A 166 40.17 -5.89 -21.52
CA THR A 166 40.67 -5.02 -20.43
C THR A 166 39.53 -4.31 -19.70
N ALA A 167 38.40 -4.09 -20.39
CA ALA A 167 37.17 -3.58 -19.80
C ALA A 167 35.95 -4.02 -20.62
N LEU A 168 34.82 -4.24 -19.93
CA LEU A 168 33.49 -4.35 -20.52
C LEU A 168 32.63 -3.20 -19.98
N HIS A 169 32.11 -2.38 -20.87
CA HIS A 169 31.25 -1.25 -20.52
C HIS A 169 29.97 -1.29 -21.34
N VAL A 170 28.82 -1.27 -20.66
CA VAL A 170 27.52 -1.11 -21.30
C VAL A 170 26.88 0.17 -20.78
N ARG A 171 26.70 1.16 -21.64
CA ARG A 171 26.12 2.45 -21.24
C ARG A 171 24.67 2.32 -20.81
N THR A 172 23.88 1.47 -21.47
CA THR A 172 22.48 1.24 -21.11
C THR A 172 22.03 -0.19 -21.41
N ILE A 173 21.33 -0.81 -20.47
CA ILE A 173 20.61 -2.08 -20.66
C ILE A 173 19.13 -1.81 -20.38
N ASP A 174 18.30 -1.95 -21.41
CA ASP A 174 16.87 -1.73 -21.33
C ASP A 174 16.11 -3.06 -21.44
N PHE A 175 15.22 -3.29 -20.49
CA PHE A 175 14.17 -4.30 -20.57
C PHE A 175 12.85 -3.56 -20.77
N LYS A 176 12.30 -3.59 -21.99
CA LYS A 176 11.07 -2.86 -22.32
C LYS A 176 9.88 -3.80 -22.30
N ASN A 177 8.81 -3.39 -21.62
CA ASN A 177 7.56 -4.16 -21.50
C ASN A 177 7.81 -5.60 -21.02
N ALA A 178 8.68 -5.74 -20.03
CA ALA A 178 9.00 -7.01 -19.41
C ALA A 178 7.80 -7.57 -18.63
N SER A 179 7.71 -8.88 -18.61
CA SER A 179 6.81 -9.62 -17.73
C SER A 179 7.59 -10.69 -16.98
N PHE A 180 7.24 -10.86 -15.71
CA PHE A 180 7.88 -11.80 -14.81
C PHE A 180 6.82 -12.66 -14.14
N LYS A 181 6.99 -13.98 -14.22
CA LYS A 181 6.14 -14.98 -13.58
C LYS A 181 6.98 -15.79 -12.61
N TYR A 182 6.64 -15.75 -11.33
CA TYR A 182 7.26 -16.57 -10.29
C TYR A 182 6.36 -17.76 -9.97
N VAL A 183 6.94 -18.95 -9.91
CA VAL A 183 6.25 -20.20 -9.57
C VAL A 183 6.99 -20.87 -8.41
N ASN A 184 6.35 -20.92 -7.24
CA ASN A 184 6.89 -21.58 -6.06
C ASN A 184 6.40 -23.04 -5.99
N ASN A 185 7.30 -23.99 -6.24
CA ASN A 185 7.03 -25.43 -6.22
C ASN A 185 7.44 -26.12 -4.90
N ASN A 186 7.53 -25.37 -3.80
CA ASN A 186 7.86 -25.93 -2.48
C ASN A 186 6.65 -26.45 -1.71
N LYS A 187 5.45 -25.96 -2.02
CA LYS A 187 4.19 -26.36 -1.38
C LYS A 187 3.41 -27.35 -2.26
N ALA A 188 2.46 -28.09 -1.68
CA ALA A 188 1.60 -29.02 -2.43
C ALA A 188 0.75 -28.32 -3.51
N LYS A 189 0.28 -27.10 -3.24
CA LYS A 189 -0.31 -26.20 -4.24
C LYS A 189 0.72 -25.14 -4.62
N GLN A 190 0.94 -24.97 -5.92
CA GLN A 190 1.86 -23.96 -6.43
C GLN A 190 1.36 -22.55 -6.08
N ASP A 191 2.28 -21.72 -5.64
CA ASP A 191 2.06 -20.28 -5.46
C ASP A 191 2.58 -19.57 -6.69
N ILE A 192 1.74 -18.79 -7.37
CA ILE A 192 2.08 -18.16 -8.65
C ILE A 192 1.84 -16.67 -8.55
N ASP A 193 2.91 -15.90 -8.75
CA ASP A 193 2.86 -14.45 -8.83
C ASP A 193 3.24 -14.00 -10.24
N THR A 194 2.55 -12.98 -10.76
CA THR A 194 2.84 -12.43 -12.09
C THR A 194 2.82 -10.92 -12.06
N ILE A 195 3.82 -10.32 -12.70
CA ILE A 195 3.92 -8.88 -12.91
C ILE A 195 4.18 -8.66 -14.40
N SER A 196 3.50 -7.68 -15.00
CA SER A 196 3.60 -7.36 -16.42
C SER A 196 3.83 -5.87 -16.63
N ASN A 197 4.26 -5.51 -17.83
CA ASN A 197 4.49 -4.12 -18.26
C ASN A 197 5.51 -3.36 -17.40
N ILE A 198 6.59 -4.05 -17.00
CA ILE A 198 7.70 -3.44 -16.28
C ILE A 198 8.73 -2.97 -17.31
N THR A 199 9.21 -1.75 -17.15
CA THR A 199 10.41 -1.27 -17.84
C THR A 199 11.54 -1.13 -16.83
N ILE A 200 12.69 -1.75 -17.13
CA ILE A 200 13.89 -1.66 -16.31
C ILE A 200 15.01 -1.11 -17.18
N THR A 201 15.64 -0.03 -16.74
CA THR A 201 16.79 0.58 -17.40
C THR A 201 17.96 0.58 -16.44
N LEU A 202 18.99 -0.19 -16.77
CA LEU A 202 20.25 -0.23 -16.04
C LEU A 202 21.25 0.66 -16.75
N LYS A 203 21.92 1.57 -16.03
CA LYS A 203 22.83 2.54 -16.62
C LYS A 203 24.26 2.33 -16.18
N ASP A 204 25.16 2.45 -17.15
CA ASP A 204 26.61 2.44 -16.96
C ASP A 204 27.05 1.20 -16.18
N TRP A 205 26.97 0.03 -16.81
CA TRP A 205 27.48 -1.23 -16.28
C TRP A 205 28.95 -1.37 -16.66
N LEU A 206 29.85 -1.41 -15.69
CA LEU A 206 31.30 -1.41 -15.93
C LEU A 206 31.99 -2.57 -15.22
N ILE A 207 32.69 -3.39 -16.00
CA ILE A 207 33.54 -4.46 -15.49
C ILE A 207 34.99 -4.15 -15.91
N ASP A 208 35.81 -3.80 -14.93
CA ASP A 208 37.26 -3.62 -15.09
C ASP A 208 38.00 -3.99 -13.79
N ALA A 209 39.32 -3.78 -13.75
CA ALA A 209 40.15 -4.10 -12.60
C ALA A 209 39.79 -3.34 -11.30
N THR A 210 39.08 -2.22 -11.42
CA THR A 210 38.78 -1.29 -10.33
C THR A 210 37.29 -1.26 -9.96
N SER A 211 36.40 -1.60 -10.88
CA SER A 211 34.96 -1.36 -10.74
C SER A 211 34.31 -2.12 -9.60
N ALA A 212 34.84 -3.29 -9.22
CA ALA A 212 34.38 -4.06 -8.06
C ALA A 212 34.63 -3.35 -6.71
N LYS A 213 35.59 -2.40 -6.66
CA LYS A 213 35.91 -1.62 -5.45
C LYS A 213 35.20 -0.26 -5.43
N ASP A 214 34.54 0.14 -6.53
CA ASP A 214 33.83 1.42 -6.64
C ASP A 214 32.51 1.37 -5.86
N LYS A 215 32.50 2.00 -4.67
CA LYS A 215 31.32 2.08 -3.80
C LYS A 215 30.18 2.92 -4.37
N SER A 216 30.42 3.71 -5.42
CA SER A 216 29.38 4.48 -6.11
C SER A 216 28.57 3.62 -7.09
N ARG A 217 29.00 2.38 -7.33
CA ARG A 217 28.33 1.43 -8.21
C ARG A 217 27.68 0.31 -7.41
N PHE A 218 26.37 0.11 -7.55
CA PHE A 218 25.69 -1.06 -6.98
C PHE A 218 25.68 -2.15 -8.05
N TYR A 219 26.16 -3.36 -7.75
CA TYR A 219 26.32 -4.43 -8.76
C TYR A 219 27.00 -3.96 -10.05
N LEU A 220 28.04 -3.10 -9.92
CA LEU A 220 28.81 -2.51 -11.02
C LEU A 220 28.05 -1.49 -11.90
N LEU A 221 26.82 -1.11 -11.53
CA LEU A 221 25.95 -0.13 -12.21
C LEU A 221 25.98 1.23 -11.52
N LYS A 222 25.89 2.33 -12.27
CA LYS A 222 25.65 3.67 -11.69
C LYS A 222 24.18 3.91 -11.35
N ASP A 223 23.25 3.33 -12.09
CA ASP A 223 21.82 3.48 -11.82
C ASP A 223 21.01 2.25 -12.24
N ALA A 224 19.90 2.03 -11.55
CA ALA A 224 18.79 1.19 -11.98
C ALA A 224 17.52 2.02 -11.87
N TYR A 225 16.87 2.22 -13.01
CA TYR A 225 15.58 2.84 -13.11
C TYR A 225 14.52 1.77 -13.36
N VAL A 226 13.45 1.78 -12.57
CA VAL A 226 12.32 0.87 -12.73
C VAL A 226 11.07 1.69 -12.91
N TYR A 227 10.35 1.42 -13.99
CA TYR A 227 9.06 2.02 -14.28
C TYR A 227 8.00 0.93 -14.45
N MET A 228 6.86 1.09 -13.80
CA MET A 228 5.70 0.23 -13.98
C MET A 228 4.45 1.09 -13.94
N ASN A 229 3.51 0.81 -14.84
CA ASN A 229 2.24 1.53 -14.87
C ASN A 229 1.06 0.56 -14.84
N ASN A 230 -0.05 1.02 -14.25
CA ASN A 230 -1.31 0.28 -14.15
C ASN A 230 -1.18 -1.10 -13.49
N TYR A 231 -0.37 -1.21 -12.43
CA TYR A 231 -0.32 -2.44 -11.64
C TYR A 231 -1.68 -2.67 -10.97
N THR A 232 -2.19 -3.89 -11.09
CA THR A 232 -3.46 -4.30 -10.46
C THR A 232 -3.31 -5.71 -9.90
N TYR A 233 -3.65 -5.88 -8.63
CA TYR A 233 -3.65 -7.15 -7.93
C TYR A 233 -4.99 -7.37 -7.24
N ALA A 234 -5.65 -8.50 -7.51
CA ALA A 234 -6.86 -8.89 -6.81
C ALA A 234 -6.47 -9.56 -5.48
N THR A 235 -7.05 -9.11 -4.37
CA THR A 235 -6.81 -9.76 -3.06
C THR A 235 -7.26 -11.23 -3.09
N PRO A 236 -6.66 -12.12 -2.27
CA PRO A 236 -7.03 -13.54 -2.26
C PRO A 236 -8.51 -13.81 -1.94
N ASP A 237 -9.15 -12.94 -1.15
CA ASP A 237 -10.59 -13.01 -0.86
C ASP A 237 -11.47 -12.46 -1.99
N SER A 238 -10.86 -11.96 -3.07
CA SER A 238 -11.52 -11.36 -4.23
C SER A 238 -12.44 -10.17 -3.89
N MET A 239 -12.23 -9.51 -2.75
CA MET A 239 -13.04 -8.37 -2.32
C MET A 239 -12.47 -7.02 -2.78
N TYR A 240 -11.17 -6.96 -3.10
CA TYR A 240 -10.48 -5.71 -3.43
C TYR A 240 -9.54 -5.87 -4.63
N TYR A 241 -9.26 -4.73 -5.28
CA TYR A 241 -8.07 -4.52 -6.10
C TYR A 241 -7.09 -3.61 -5.36
N ILE A 242 -5.83 -4.03 -5.27
CA ILE A 242 -4.70 -3.16 -4.98
C ILE A 242 -4.19 -2.63 -6.32
N LYS A 243 -4.15 -1.32 -6.49
CA LYS A 243 -3.68 -0.69 -7.72
C LYS A 243 -2.56 0.30 -7.44
N ALA A 244 -1.60 0.37 -8.36
CA ALA A 244 -0.56 1.39 -8.37
C ALA A 244 -0.31 1.89 -9.80
N SER A 245 -0.30 3.21 -9.97
CA SER A 245 -0.11 3.90 -11.24
C SER A 245 1.18 4.71 -11.19
N GLN A 246 1.93 4.72 -12.30
CA GLN A 246 3.22 5.41 -12.45
C GLN A 246 4.15 5.18 -11.25
N PHE A 247 4.52 3.92 -11.05
CA PHE A 247 5.57 3.53 -10.11
C PHE A 247 6.93 3.81 -10.77
N GLU A 248 7.72 4.68 -10.16
CA GLU A 248 9.01 5.15 -10.66
C GLU A 248 10.07 5.07 -9.58
N PHE A 249 11.06 4.20 -9.76
CA PHE A 249 12.17 4.05 -8.84
C PHE A 249 13.50 4.36 -9.53
N SER A 250 14.40 5.05 -8.83
CA SER A 250 15.78 5.29 -9.25
C SER A 250 16.76 5.01 -8.10
N ALA A 251 17.72 4.12 -8.35
CA ALA A 251 18.74 3.74 -7.39
C ALA A 251 19.71 4.89 -7.10
N SER A 252 20.12 5.63 -8.12
CA SER A 252 21.07 6.74 -8.01
C SER A 252 20.51 7.90 -7.17
N SER A 253 19.25 8.25 -7.39
CA SER A 253 18.56 9.30 -6.63
C SER A 253 18.03 8.81 -5.28
N LYS A 254 17.97 7.48 -5.06
CA LYS A 254 17.36 6.82 -3.89
C LYS A 254 15.91 7.25 -3.69
N LYS A 255 15.17 7.43 -4.79
CA LYS A 255 13.77 7.87 -4.78
C LYS A 255 12.85 6.80 -5.37
N LEU A 256 11.66 6.71 -4.80
CA LEU A 256 10.50 6.03 -5.38
C LEU A 256 9.34 7.01 -5.39
N ASN A 257 8.75 7.22 -6.56
CA ASN A 257 7.50 7.93 -6.72
C ASN A 257 6.39 6.93 -7.11
N ILE A 258 5.20 7.11 -6.55
CA ILE A 258 3.99 6.44 -6.97
C ILE A 258 2.92 7.52 -7.12
N LYS A 259 2.50 7.79 -8.35
CA LYS A 259 1.49 8.84 -8.59
C LYS A 259 0.16 8.53 -7.93
N GLU A 260 -0.29 7.29 -8.01
CA GLU A 260 -1.55 6.87 -7.40
C GLU A 260 -1.42 5.47 -6.84
N PHE A 261 -1.86 5.30 -5.60
CA PHE A 261 -2.03 4.00 -4.96
C PHE A 261 -3.47 3.90 -4.45
N SER A 262 -4.13 2.76 -4.69
CA SER A 262 -5.48 2.56 -4.20
C SER A 262 -5.74 1.14 -3.70
N LEU A 263 -6.56 1.05 -2.65
CA LEU A 263 -7.29 -0.16 -2.29
C LEU A 263 -8.75 0.07 -2.70
N GLN A 264 -9.12 -0.50 -3.84
CA GLN A 264 -10.44 -0.31 -4.45
C GLN A 264 -11.32 -1.53 -4.16
N PRO A 265 -12.47 -1.36 -3.47
CA PRO A 265 -13.44 -2.44 -3.32
C PRO A 265 -13.98 -2.88 -4.68
N ARG A 266 -14.13 -4.20 -4.86
CA ARG A 266 -14.68 -4.79 -6.09
C ARG A 266 -16.19 -4.70 -6.20
N TYR A 267 -16.86 -4.47 -5.07
CA TYR A 267 -18.31 -4.38 -4.95
C TYR A 267 -18.73 -3.00 -4.45
N SER A 268 -19.94 -2.60 -4.82
CA SER A 268 -20.60 -1.39 -4.32
C SER A 268 -20.81 -1.47 -2.79
N GLU A 269 -21.13 -0.34 -2.14
CA GLU A 269 -21.44 -0.34 -0.70
C GLU A 269 -22.60 -1.32 -0.38
N GLN A 270 -23.62 -1.39 -1.24
CA GLN A 270 -24.81 -2.23 -1.08
C GLN A 270 -24.53 -3.74 -1.27
N GLU A 271 -23.62 -4.08 -2.17
CA GLU A 271 -23.32 -5.49 -2.49
C GLU A 271 -22.22 -6.09 -1.63
N PHE A 272 -21.35 -5.26 -1.04
CA PHE A 272 -20.14 -5.75 -0.38
C PHE A 272 -20.45 -6.70 0.79
N ALA A 273 -21.39 -6.31 1.67
CA ALA A 273 -21.80 -7.15 2.80
C ALA A 273 -22.58 -8.38 2.33
N LYS A 274 -23.39 -8.25 1.27
CA LYS A 274 -24.14 -9.35 0.63
C LYS A 274 -23.21 -10.45 0.14
N VAL A 275 -22.17 -10.10 -0.64
CA VAL A 275 -21.19 -11.06 -1.17
C VAL A 275 -20.38 -11.70 -0.05
N ASN A 276 -20.02 -10.91 0.97
CA ASN A 276 -19.26 -11.39 2.11
C ASN A 276 -20.11 -12.27 3.08
N GLY A 277 -21.45 -12.18 3.01
CA GLY A 277 -22.40 -12.95 3.82
C GLY A 277 -22.60 -12.47 5.26
N TYR A 278 -21.91 -11.40 5.68
CA TYR A 278 -21.99 -10.81 7.01
C TYR A 278 -21.47 -9.36 6.98
N ALA A 279 -21.86 -8.58 7.99
CA ALA A 279 -21.42 -7.20 8.17
C ALA A 279 -19.90 -7.11 8.38
N ARG A 280 -19.21 -6.51 7.41
CA ARG A 280 -17.75 -6.31 7.41
C ARG A 280 -17.44 -4.91 6.89
N ASP A 281 -16.44 -4.28 7.48
CA ASP A 281 -15.94 -2.98 7.03
C ASP A 281 -15.41 -3.09 5.59
N ARG A 282 -15.95 -2.25 4.71
CA ARG A 282 -15.52 -2.00 3.34
C ARG A 282 -14.58 -0.81 3.31
N TYR A 283 -13.35 -1.02 2.86
CA TYR A 283 -12.30 0.02 2.83
C TYR A 283 -12.07 0.53 1.41
N SER A 284 -12.24 1.83 1.17
CA SER A 284 -11.83 2.49 -0.06
C SER A 284 -10.70 3.46 0.27
N LEU A 285 -9.49 3.19 -0.20
CA LEU A 285 -8.32 4.03 0.00
C LEU A 285 -7.81 4.51 -1.34
N GLN A 286 -7.50 5.80 -1.45
CA GLN A 286 -6.77 6.38 -2.57
C GLN A 286 -5.73 7.35 -2.01
N LEU A 287 -4.49 7.21 -2.43
CA LEU A 287 -3.37 8.07 -2.04
C LEU A 287 -2.69 8.56 -3.31
N ASN A 288 -2.45 9.87 -3.38
CA ASN A 288 -1.88 10.51 -4.55
C ASN A 288 -0.49 11.08 -4.24
N ASN A 289 0.40 10.98 -5.22
CA ASN A 289 1.78 11.44 -5.19
C ASN A 289 2.50 11.01 -3.92
N ILE A 290 2.81 9.72 -3.83
CA ILE A 290 3.59 9.13 -2.76
C ILE A 290 5.07 9.19 -3.16
N ASP A 291 5.85 9.97 -2.42
CA ASP A 291 7.29 10.13 -2.64
C ASP A 291 8.08 9.55 -1.47
N LEU A 292 8.88 8.51 -1.72
CA LEU A 292 9.83 7.97 -0.75
C LEU A 292 11.24 8.45 -1.10
N HIS A 293 11.93 8.96 -0.08
CA HIS A 293 13.32 9.40 -0.16
C HIS A 293 14.22 8.52 0.71
N GLY A 294 15.47 8.35 0.24
CA GLY A 294 16.46 7.56 0.96
C GLY A 294 16.21 6.05 0.88
N ILE A 295 15.54 5.57 -0.16
CA ILE A 295 15.32 4.13 -0.33
C ILE A 295 16.64 3.40 -0.48
N ASN A 296 16.82 2.35 0.32
CA ASN A 296 18.00 1.50 0.24
C ASN A 296 17.73 0.24 -0.60
N LEU A 297 18.05 0.32 -1.89
CA LEU A 297 17.91 -0.82 -2.81
C LEU A 297 18.75 -2.02 -2.41
N PHE A 298 19.96 -1.80 -1.87
CA PHE A 298 20.83 -2.90 -1.46
C PHE A 298 20.23 -3.70 -0.30
N SER A 299 19.64 -3.02 0.68
CA SER A 299 18.89 -3.66 1.77
C SER A 299 17.68 -4.43 1.25
N TYR A 300 16.98 -3.92 0.23
CA TYR A 300 15.87 -4.63 -0.38
C TYR A 300 16.32 -5.89 -1.12
N ILE A 301 17.35 -5.81 -1.98
CA ILE A 301 17.82 -6.96 -2.76
C ILE A 301 18.45 -8.02 -1.85
N LYS A 302 19.30 -7.63 -0.90
CA LYS A 302 20.07 -8.56 -0.07
C LYS A 302 19.27 -9.12 1.10
N ASN A 303 18.53 -8.27 1.80
CA ASN A 303 17.88 -8.63 3.07
C ASN A 303 16.34 -8.65 2.97
N ARG A 304 15.76 -8.28 1.81
CA ARG A 304 14.31 -8.05 1.63
C ARG A 304 13.75 -7.00 2.60
N GLU A 305 14.59 -6.06 3.03
CA GLU A 305 14.22 -4.98 3.94
C GLU A 305 13.81 -3.72 3.15
N VAL A 306 12.65 -3.16 3.45
CA VAL A 306 12.24 -1.85 2.93
C VAL A 306 12.69 -0.79 3.92
N LEU A 307 13.69 0.00 3.55
CA LEU A 307 14.23 1.09 4.35
C LEU A 307 14.08 2.41 3.58
N ALA A 308 13.49 3.41 4.20
CA ALA A 308 13.39 4.78 3.68
C ALA A 308 13.56 5.80 4.81
N ASP A 309 14.08 6.98 4.46
CA ASP A 309 14.22 8.08 5.41
C ASP A 309 12.90 8.84 5.57
N GLU A 310 12.26 9.17 4.45
CA GLU A 310 11.04 9.97 4.45
C GLU A 310 10.06 9.44 3.40
N MET A 311 8.77 9.48 3.73
CA MET A 311 7.65 9.25 2.82
C MET A 311 6.73 10.46 2.87
N ASN A 312 6.44 11.07 1.72
CA ASN A 312 5.49 12.16 1.58
C ASN A 312 4.25 11.65 0.86
N ILE A 313 3.07 11.96 1.39
CA ILE A 313 1.78 11.66 0.77
C ILE A 313 1.07 12.99 0.59
N ALA A 314 0.87 13.40 -0.67
CA ALA A 314 0.41 14.76 -0.98
C ALA A 314 -1.06 15.01 -0.67
N ASN A 315 -1.92 14.00 -0.89
CA ASN A 315 -3.35 13.98 -0.55
C ASN A 315 -3.90 12.57 -0.71
N GLY A 316 -5.12 12.36 -0.22
CA GLY A 316 -5.82 11.10 -0.40
C GLY A 316 -7.18 11.04 0.27
N THR A 317 -7.87 9.93 0.06
CA THR A 317 -9.15 9.64 0.72
C THR A 317 -9.11 8.25 1.34
N LEU A 318 -9.68 8.14 2.53
CA LEU A 318 -9.99 6.86 3.18
C LEU A 318 -11.47 6.86 3.56
N SER A 319 -12.26 6.03 2.88
CA SER A 319 -13.67 5.83 3.20
C SER A 319 -13.89 4.43 3.70
N VAL A 320 -14.47 4.32 4.89
CA VAL A 320 -14.83 3.05 5.51
C VAL A 320 -16.35 2.99 5.66
N PHE A 321 -16.95 1.92 5.18
CA PHE A 321 -18.39 1.71 5.25
C PHE A 321 -18.70 0.34 5.85
N ASN A 322 -19.68 0.27 6.75
CA ASN A 322 -20.20 -1.00 7.27
C ASN A 322 -21.72 -1.03 7.16
N ASP A 323 -22.26 -2.13 6.66
CA ASP A 323 -23.70 -2.35 6.60
C ASP A 323 -24.14 -3.27 7.75
N ASN A 324 -24.74 -2.69 8.79
CA ASN A 324 -25.22 -3.44 9.95
C ASN A 324 -26.61 -4.07 9.73
N SER A 325 -27.20 -4.00 8.52
CA SER A 325 -28.39 -4.79 8.19
C SER A 325 -28.09 -6.29 8.04
N TYR A 326 -26.81 -6.64 7.91
CA TYR A 326 -26.33 -8.02 7.87
C TYR A 326 -25.87 -8.49 9.26
N PRO A 327 -25.92 -9.81 9.55
CA PRO A 327 -25.41 -10.36 10.80
C PRO A 327 -23.95 -9.96 11.05
N LYS A 328 -23.63 -9.60 12.29
CA LYS A 328 -22.24 -9.28 12.69
C LYS A 328 -21.49 -10.56 13.02
N LEU A 329 -20.31 -10.71 12.44
CA LEU A 329 -19.40 -11.78 12.84
C LEU A 329 -18.69 -11.39 14.14
N VAL A 330 -19.21 -11.91 15.26
CA VAL A 330 -18.63 -11.67 16.59
C VAL A 330 -17.37 -12.51 16.74
N LYS A 331 -16.22 -11.89 16.49
CA LYS A 331 -14.90 -12.49 16.68
C LYS A 331 -14.08 -11.65 17.62
N ASP A 332 -13.19 -12.32 18.34
CA ASP A 332 -12.15 -11.65 19.11
C ASP A 332 -11.25 -10.83 18.16
N LYS A 333 -11.08 -9.55 18.48
CA LYS A 333 -10.22 -8.60 17.74
C LYS A 333 -8.94 -8.27 18.50
N THR A 334 -8.60 -9.04 19.52
CA THR A 334 -7.29 -9.01 20.20
C THR A 334 -6.18 -9.28 19.16
N GLY A 335 -5.12 -8.50 19.20
CA GLY A 335 -4.02 -8.53 18.25
C GLY A 335 -4.33 -7.83 16.92
N LYS A 336 -5.37 -6.99 16.84
CA LYS A 336 -5.84 -6.36 15.59
C LYS A 336 -5.79 -4.83 15.61
N PHE A 337 -5.08 -4.21 16.56
CA PHE A 337 -4.85 -2.76 16.50
C PHE A 337 -3.89 -2.39 15.35
N PRO A 338 -3.96 -1.17 14.78
CA PRO A 338 -3.17 -0.79 13.62
C PRO A 338 -1.67 -1.05 13.78
N HIS A 339 -1.08 -0.66 14.92
CA HIS A 339 0.33 -0.90 15.21
C HIS A 339 0.65 -2.39 15.33
N GLN A 340 -0.23 -3.21 15.92
CA GLN A 340 -0.06 -4.67 15.99
C GLN A 340 -0.18 -5.34 14.61
N LEU A 341 -1.12 -4.90 13.78
CA LEU A 341 -1.28 -5.41 12.41
C LEU A 341 -0.06 -5.07 11.55
N PHE A 342 0.48 -3.87 11.70
CA PHE A 342 1.73 -3.49 11.06
C PHE A 342 2.91 -4.38 11.47
N GLN A 343 2.97 -4.82 12.73
CA GLN A 343 3.98 -5.78 13.19
C GLN A 343 3.84 -7.19 12.56
N LYS A 344 2.68 -7.54 11.99
CA LYS A 344 2.42 -8.85 11.37
C LYS A 344 2.77 -8.89 9.87
N ILE A 345 3.25 -7.79 9.31
CA ILE A 345 3.73 -7.78 7.93
C ILE A 345 5.07 -8.51 7.88
N ASP A 346 5.17 -9.56 7.06
CA ASP A 346 6.37 -10.41 6.96
C ASP A 346 7.58 -9.67 6.38
N ILE A 347 7.34 -8.63 5.57
CA ILE A 347 8.39 -7.80 4.99
C ILE A 347 8.89 -6.83 6.08
N PRO A 348 10.20 -6.83 6.41
CA PRO A 348 10.72 -5.90 7.40
C PRO A 348 10.80 -4.48 6.82
N ILE A 349 9.97 -3.57 7.35
CA ILE A 349 9.81 -2.19 6.91
C ILE A 349 10.33 -1.25 7.99
N THR A 350 11.06 -0.21 7.58
CA THR A 350 11.37 0.98 8.39
C THR A 350 11.27 2.22 7.55
N ILE A 351 10.43 3.15 7.97
CA ILE A 351 10.32 4.50 7.42
C ILE A 351 10.51 5.46 8.60
N LYS A 352 11.56 6.29 8.56
CA LYS A 352 11.86 7.15 9.73
C LYS A 352 10.78 8.21 9.93
N LYS A 353 10.21 8.74 8.84
CA LYS A 353 9.20 9.79 8.88
C LYS A 353 8.20 9.64 7.72
N ILE A 354 6.91 9.75 8.01
CA ILE A 354 5.84 9.86 7.02
C ILE A 354 5.18 11.23 7.21
N ASN A 355 5.16 12.05 6.16
CA ASN A 355 4.38 13.28 6.13
C ASN A 355 3.07 13.01 5.39
N LEU A 356 1.97 13.32 6.04
CA LEU A 356 0.62 13.26 5.50
C LEU A 356 0.15 14.69 5.25
N ASN A 357 -0.38 14.95 4.07
CA ASN A 357 -0.96 16.24 3.71
C ASN A 357 -2.34 16.01 3.12
N GLN A 358 -3.36 16.71 3.63
CA GLN A 358 -4.71 16.73 3.04
C GLN A 358 -5.35 15.35 2.79
N LEU A 359 -5.46 14.52 3.83
CA LEU A 359 -6.22 13.27 3.78
C LEU A 359 -7.66 13.46 4.27
N ASP A 360 -8.64 13.10 3.46
CA ASP A 360 -10.04 13.04 3.89
C ASP A 360 -10.39 11.63 4.35
N ILE A 361 -10.72 11.50 5.64
CA ILE A 361 -11.06 10.22 6.26
C ILE A 361 -12.54 10.24 6.61
N SER A 362 -13.24 9.16 6.32
CA SER A 362 -14.64 9.02 6.70
C SER A 362 -15.03 7.62 7.08
N TYR A 363 -15.95 7.55 8.02
CA TYR A 363 -16.55 6.30 8.47
C TYR A 363 -18.06 6.44 8.42
N ALA A 364 -18.73 5.44 7.86
CA ALA A 364 -20.17 5.39 7.81
C ALA A 364 -20.71 4.00 8.14
N GLU A 365 -21.87 3.97 8.79
CA GLU A 365 -22.60 2.75 9.07
C GLU A 365 -24.03 2.89 8.57
N PHE A 366 -24.57 1.84 7.93
CA PHE A 366 -26.01 1.70 7.79
C PHE A 366 -26.56 0.96 9.01
N ASP A 367 -27.59 1.51 9.65
CA ASP A 367 -28.23 0.91 10.83
C ASP A 367 -29.56 0.26 10.47
N GLU A 368 -29.69 -1.04 10.81
CA GLU A 368 -30.87 -1.86 10.54
C GLU A 368 -32.15 -1.29 11.18
N LYS A 369 -32.04 -0.78 12.42
CA LYS A 369 -33.20 -0.36 13.22
C LYS A 369 -33.80 0.93 12.67
N SER A 370 -32.96 1.93 12.45
CA SER A 370 -33.36 3.22 11.90
C SER A 370 -33.62 3.16 10.39
N GLY A 371 -32.96 2.24 9.67
CA GLY A 371 -32.95 2.22 8.20
C GLY A 371 -32.17 3.39 7.60
N GLN A 372 -31.26 4.00 8.36
CA GLN A 372 -30.55 5.22 7.95
C GLN A 372 -29.03 5.04 8.04
N ARG A 373 -28.33 5.82 7.21
CA ARG A 373 -26.86 5.90 7.19
C ARG A 373 -26.38 6.95 8.18
N GLY A 374 -25.55 6.55 9.14
CA GLY A 374 -24.75 7.44 9.96
C GLY A 374 -23.37 7.67 9.36
N ARG A 375 -22.84 8.89 9.41
CA ARG A 375 -21.50 9.22 8.89
C ARG A 375 -20.76 10.20 9.81
N ILE A 376 -19.45 9.99 9.94
CA ILE A 376 -18.50 10.91 10.55
C ILE A 376 -17.33 11.13 9.58
N SER A 377 -16.84 12.36 9.47
CA SER A 377 -15.70 12.72 8.63
C SER A 377 -14.62 13.50 9.39
N PHE A 378 -13.39 13.29 8.98
CA PHE A 378 -12.18 13.96 9.44
C PHE A 378 -11.48 14.48 8.18
N ASN A 379 -11.71 15.76 7.91
CA ASN A 379 -11.34 16.40 6.66
C ASN A 379 -9.97 17.07 6.78
N ASN A 380 -9.27 17.17 5.64
CA ASN A 380 -7.98 17.84 5.54
C ASN A 380 -6.95 17.36 6.59
N THR A 381 -6.90 16.05 6.84
CA THR A 381 -6.03 15.45 7.85
C THR A 381 -4.58 15.52 7.39
N SER A 382 -3.73 16.18 8.18
CA SER A 382 -2.31 16.38 7.87
C SER A 382 -1.46 16.13 9.11
N GLY A 383 -0.19 15.79 8.96
CA GLY A 383 0.70 15.59 10.10
C GLY A 383 1.89 14.68 9.81
N VAL A 384 2.54 14.26 10.88
CA VAL A 384 3.79 13.48 10.83
C VAL A 384 3.65 12.20 11.64
N ILE A 385 4.06 11.09 11.05
CA ILE A 385 4.25 9.81 11.73
C ILE A 385 5.74 9.47 11.73
N SER A 386 6.34 9.25 12.90
CA SER A 386 7.76 8.96 13.05
C SER A 386 8.04 7.53 13.52
N ASN A 387 9.23 7.04 13.19
CA ASN A 387 9.75 5.72 13.57
C ASN A 387 8.86 4.55 13.16
N VAL A 388 8.29 4.57 11.95
CA VAL A 388 7.39 3.52 11.47
C VAL A 388 8.20 2.26 11.15
N THR A 389 8.29 1.32 12.08
CA THR A 389 9.10 0.10 11.93
C THR A 389 8.45 -1.17 12.50
N ASN A 390 8.61 -2.29 11.80
CA ASN A 390 8.36 -3.63 12.33
C ASN A 390 9.66 -4.43 12.59
N GLN A 391 10.82 -3.83 12.31
CA GLN A 391 12.14 -4.48 12.43
C GLN A 391 12.59 -4.57 13.88
N TYR A 392 12.89 -5.77 14.36
CA TYR A 392 13.31 -6.01 15.75
C TYR A 392 14.50 -5.13 16.18
N LYS A 393 15.53 -5.00 15.34
CA LYS A 393 16.73 -4.19 15.60
C LYS A 393 16.40 -2.70 15.85
N ASN A 394 15.40 -2.16 15.17
CA ASN A 394 15.01 -0.75 15.29
C ASN A 394 14.06 -0.55 16.46
N LYS A 395 13.12 -1.50 16.67
CA LYS A 395 12.24 -1.52 17.86
C LYS A 395 13.03 -1.53 19.16
N LYS A 396 14.11 -2.31 19.26
CA LYS A 396 14.97 -2.36 20.44
C LYS A 396 15.64 -1.01 20.75
N LYS A 397 15.92 -0.20 19.73
CA LYS A 397 16.49 1.15 19.88
C LYS A 397 15.44 2.18 20.28
N ASN A 398 14.30 2.16 19.60
CA ASN A 398 13.15 3.00 19.91
C ASN A 398 11.86 2.21 19.61
N PRO A 399 11.11 1.80 20.64
CA PRO A 399 9.89 1.02 20.46
C PRO A 399 8.65 1.89 20.21
N ILE A 400 8.79 3.22 20.15
CA ILE A 400 7.66 4.14 20.02
C ILE A 400 7.46 4.55 18.56
N ILE A 401 6.30 4.22 18.00
CA ILE A 401 5.77 4.89 16.80
C ILE A 401 4.93 6.08 17.28
N GLU A 402 5.22 7.27 16.80
CA GLU A 402 4.51 8.49 17.18
C GLU A 402 3.82 9.12 15.97
N ALA A 403 2.56 9.51 16.13
CA ALA A 403 1.77 10.17 15.09
C ALA A 403 1.17 11.47 15.64
N ASN A 404 1.51 12.60 15.06
CA ASN A 404 0.96 13.91 15.41
C ASN A 404 0.17 14.44 14.21
N LEU A 405 -1.14 14.61 14.37
CA LEU A 405 -2.09 14.87 13.31
C LEU A 405 -2.97 16.09 13.63
N GLU A 406 -3.26 16.89 12.62
CA GLU A 406 -4.29 17.94 12.62
C GLU A 406 -5.38 17.55 11.61
N SER A 407 -6.64 17.80 11.93
CA SER A 407 -7.80 17.47 11.09
C SER A 407 -9.00 18.37 11.41
N TYR A 408 -10.03 18.34 10.58
CA TYR A 408 -11.30 19.03 10.81
C TYR A 408 -12.44 18.01 10.90
N LEU A 409 -12.97 17.82 12.11
CA LEU A 409 -14.12 16.96 12.34
C LEU A 409 -15.38 17.61 11.75
N MET A 410 -16.06 16.90 10.86
CA MET A 410 -17.26 17.37 10.17
C MET A 410 -17.06 18.74 9.50
N GLU A 411 -15.92 18.91 8.83
CA GLU A 411 -15.53 20.15 8.11
C GLU A 411 -15.43 21.42 8.97
N GLN A 412 -15.55 21.30 10.30
CA GLN A 412 -15.62 22.46 11.19
C GLN A 412 -14.68 22.32 12.39
N GLY A 413 -14.88 21.31 13.22
CA GLY A 413 -14.21 21.22 14.52
C GLY A 413 -12.73 20.91 14.37
N LYS A 414 -11.84 21.86 14.67
CA LYS A 414 -10.39 21.67 14.56
C LYS A 414 -9.92 20.65 15.59
N LEU A 415 -9.35 19.54 15.15
CA LEU A 415 -8.86 18.45 15.96
C LEU A 415 -7.34 18.32 15.81
N ASN A 416 -6.63 18.46 16.92
CA ASN A 416 -5.23 18.07 17.04
C ASN A 416 -5.13 16.80 17.87
N VAL A 417 -4.40 15.80 17.40
CA VAL A 417 -4.24 14.53 18.11
C VAL A 417 -2.82 13.98 17.95
N GLY A 418 -2.23 13.58 19.08
CA GLY A 418 -0.97 12.86 19.16
C GLY A 418 -1.21 11.43 19.64
N PHE A 419 -0.68 10.44 18.94
CA PHE A 419 -0.64 9.04 19.35
C PHE A 419 0.80 8.60 19.59
N LYS A 420 1.00 7.77 20.61
CA LYS A 420 2.26 7.03 20.84
C LYS A 420 1.94 5.56 21.01
N PHE A 421 2.51 4.71 20.16
CA PHE A 421 2.32 3.26 20.17
C PHE A 421 3.61 2.58 20.58
N ASN A 422 3.59 1.80 21.67
CA ASN A 422 4.72 0.96 22.04
C ASN A 422 4.62 -0.40 21.33
N VAL A 423 5.43 -0.60 20.29
CA VAL A 423 5.39 -1.81 19.45
C VAL A 423 6.13 -3.01 20.04
N MET A 424 6.68 -2.87 21.25
CA MET A 424 7.26 -3.97 22.02
C MET A 424 6.48 -4.31 23.29
N ALA A 425 5.46 -3.52 23.65
CA ALA A 425 4.64 -3.79 24.83
C ALA A 425 3.83 -5.09 24.64
N PRO A 426 3.86 -6.03 25.60
CA PRO A 426 3.13 -7.30 25.50
C PRO A 426 1.62 -7.13 25.32
N LYS A 427 1.04 -6.08 25.92
CA LYS A 427 -0.38 -5.73 25.81
C LYS A 427 -0.64 -4.58 24.84
N ALA A 428 0.29 -4.34 23.91
CA ALA A 428 0.17 -3.34 22.85
C ALA A 428 -0.13 -1.92 23.36
N ASP A 429 0.51 -1.54 24.47
CA ASP A 429 0.35 -0.25 25.13
C ASP A 429 0.46 0.91 24.14
N PHE A 430 -0.45 1.87 24.28
CA PHE A 430 -0.48 3.08 23.50
C PHE A 430 -1.05 4.23 24.34
N SER A 431 -0.81 5.46 23.90
CA SER A 431 -1.43 6.64 24.49
C SER A 431 -1.88 7.57 23.39
N TYR A 432 -2.87 8.38 23.71
CA TYR A 432 -3.36 9.41 22.81
C TYR A 432 -3.83 10.62 23.59
N GLN A 433 -3.43 11.78 23.11
CA GLN A 433 -3.77 13.07 23.68
C GLN A 433 -4.18 14.01 22.57
N GLY A 434 -5.05 14.97 22.86
CA GLY A 434 -5.52 15.87 21.82
C GLY A 434 -6.59 16.83 22.28
N GLN A 435 -6.99 17.68 21.35
CA GLN A 435 -7.97 18.71 21.57
C GLN A 435 -8.80 18.93 20.31
N LEU A 436 -10.12 18.86 20.47
CA LEU A 436 -11.09 19.35 19.50
C LEU A 436 -11.54 20.76 19.92
N LEU A 437 -11.67 21.69 18.97
CA LEU A 437 -12.07 23.08 19.21
C LEU A 437 -13.21 23.49 18.28
N ASN A 438 -14.09 24.34 18.79
CA ASN A 438 -15.08 25.09 18.01
C ASN A 438 -15.93 24.22 17.06
N LEU A 439 -16.72 23.29 17.62
CA LEU A 439 -17.65 22.47 16.85
C LEU A 439 -19.10 22.85 17.19
N ASP A 440 -19.93 23.05 16.17
CA ASP A 440 -21.38 23.04 16.35
C ASP A 440 -21.84 21.59 16.54
N GLY A 441 -22.29 21.25 17.74
CA GLY A 441 -22.73 19.90 18.09
C GLY A 441 -23.87 19.37 17.21
N ARG A 442 -24.61 20.26 16.53
CA ARG A 442 -25.63 19.84 15.55
C ARG A 442 -25.04 19.09 14.36
N GLN A 443 -23.77 19.29 14.02
CA GLN A 443 -23.07 18.54 12.97
C GLN A 443 -22.97 17.05 13.31
N LEU A 444 -22.97 16.68 14.59
CA LEU A 444 -22.96 15.28 15.00
C LEU A 444 -24.30 14.57 14.72
N ASN A 445 -25.35 15.29 14.33
CA ASN A 445 -26.62 14.68 13.93
C ASN A 445 -26.51 13.76 12.70
N TYR A 446 -25.48 13.93 11.86
CA TYR A 446 -25.17 12.98 10.77
C TYR A 446 -24.84 11.57 11.27
N ILE A 447 -24.46 11.42 12.54
CA ILE A 447 -24.20 10.13 13.17
C ILE A 447 -25.17 9.81 14.31
N THR A 448 -25.52 10.78 15.16
CA THR A 448 -26.36 10.52 16.34
C THR A 448 -27.81 10.23 15.99
N ARG A 449 -28.37 10.84 14.94
CA ARG A 449 -29.77 10.56 14.55
C ARG A 449 -29.92 9.14 13.97
N PRO A 450 -29.08 8.70 13.00
CA PRO A 450 -29.20 7.36 12.45
C PRO A 450 -28.82 6.27 13.45
N LEU A 451 -27.67 6.39 14.13
CA LEU A 451 -27.10 5.28 14.89
C LEU A 451 -27.51 5.25 16.36
N ALA A 452 -27.89 6.39 16.94
CA ALA A 452 -28.31 6.48 18.34
C ALA A 452 -29.77 6.89 18.51
N MET A 453 -30.46 7.29 17.42
CA MET A 453 -31.81 7.88 17.48
C MET A 453 -31.90 9.09 18.43
N VAL A 454 -30.82 9.86 18.52
CA VAL A 454 -30.72 11.09 19.32
C VAL A 454 -30.44 12.27 18.41
N GLN A 455 -31.22 13.34 18.57
CA GLN A 455 -31.02 14.63 17.94
C GLN A 455 -30.39 15.61 18.92
N ILE A 456 -29.29 16.25 18.53
CA ILE A 456 -28.74 17.43 19.19
C ILE A 456 -29.47 18.64 18.59
N LYS A 457 -30.25 19.35 19.41
CA LYS A 457 -31.00 20.55 18.99
C LYS A 457 -30.10 21.78 18.98
N SER A 458 -29.26 21.90 19.99
CA SER A 458 -28.23 22.93 20.17
C SER A 458 -27.11 22.36 21.02
N CYS A 459 -25.88 22.79 20.76
CA CYS A 459 -24.70 22.59 21.60
C CYS A 459 -23.53 23.30 20.92
N LEU A 460 -22.89 24.25 21.57
CA LEU A 460 -21.65 24.85 21.09
C LEU A 460 -20.47 24.22 21.83
N VAL A 461 -19.76 23.31 21.16
CA VAL A 461 -18.55 22.69 21.72
C VAL A 461 -17.40 23.68 21.63
N ARG A 462 -16.97 24.19 22.78
CA ARG A 462 -15.82 25.09 22.89
C ARG A 462 -14.52 24.30 22.78
N SER A 463 -14.38 23.26 23.61
CA SER A 463 -13.21 22.38 23.61
C SER A 463 -13.51 21.00 24.16
N LEU A 464 -12.98 19.96 23.52
CA LEU A 464 -12.86 18.61 24.09
C LEU A 464 -11.38 18.25 24.13
N ALA A 465 -10.77 18.35 25.31
CA ALA A 465 -9.38 17.96 25.55
C ALA A 465 -9.32 16.58 26.22
N PHE A 466 -8.40 15.74 25.79
CA PHE A 466 -8.24 14.38 26.32
C PHE A 466 -6.77 13.99 26.44
N ASP A 467 -6.47 13.19 27.45
CA ASP A 467 -5.17 12.55 27.67
C ASP A 467 -5.44 11.15 28.24
N ILE A 468 -5.19 10.15 27.40
CA ILE A 468 -5.55 8.75 27.65
C ILE A 468 -4.33 7.85 27.47
N LYS A 469 -4.12 6.95 28.43
CA LYS A 469 -3.25 5.79 28.32
C LYS A 469 -4.10 4.54 28.17
N ALA A 470 -3.70 3.64 27.28
CA ALA A 470 -4.48 2.46 26.98
C ALA A 470 -3.59 1.27 26.62
N ASN A 471 -4.14 0.09 26.73
CA ASN A 471 -3.56 -1.14 26.21
C ASN A 471 -4.67 -1.97 25.56
N GLU A 472 -4.41 -3.25 25.31
CA GLU A 472 -5.36 -4.15 24.67
C GLU A 472 -6.65 -4.40 25.50
N ASP A 473 -6.66 -4.09 26.79
CA ASP A 473 -7.76 -4.42 27.71
C ASP A 473 -8.48 -3.20 28.27
N VAL A 474 -7.75 -2.12 28.57
CA VAL A 474 -8.26 -1.00 29.36
C VAL A 474 -7.68 0.33 28.90
N ALA A 475 -8.49 1.38 28.99
CA ALA A 475 -8.09 2.76 28.80
C ALA A 475 -8.37 3.56 30.08
N THR A 476 -7.40 4.36 30.49
CA THR A 476 -7.50 5.25 31.65
C THR A 476 -6.97 6.63 31.32
N GLY A 477 -7.50 7.66 31.96
CA GLY A 477 -7.09 9.02 31.66
C GLY A 477 -8.11 10.05 32.11
N LYS A 478 -8.09 11.21 31.44
CA LYS A 478 -8.99 12.32 31.75
C LYS A 478 -9.53 12.94 30.47
N VAL A 479 -10.79 13.36 30.54
CA VAL A 479 -11.44 14.14 29.49
C VAL A 479 -11.96 15.43 30.12
N LYS A 480 -11.68 16.55 29.46
CA LYS A 480 -12.18 17.89 29.79
C LYS A 480 -13.04 18.37 28.63
N PHE A 481 -14.35 18.42 28.84
CA PHE A 481 -15.30 18.79 27.79
C PHE A 481 -16.01 20.09 28.17
N THR A 482 -15.72 21.16 27.43
CA THR A 482 -16.32 22.48 27.61
C THR A 482 -17.29 22.79 26.48
N TYR A 483 -18.50 23.20 26.84
CA TYR A 483 -19.58 23.44 25.89
C TYR A 483 -20.67 24.33 26.49
N ASN A 484 -21.51 24.89 25.61
CA ASN A 484 -22.67 25.69 25.98
C ASN A 484 -23.95 25.20 25.30
N ASP A 485 -25.09 25.51 25.91
CA ASP A 485 -26.43 25.35 25.33
C ASP A 485 -26.77 23.92 24.84
N LEU A 486 -26.30 22.88 25.53
CA LEU A 486 -26.62 21.50 25.18
C LEU A 486 -28.11 21.21 25.37
N SER A 487 -28.79 20.91 24.26
CA SER A 487 -30.18 20.47 24.24
C SER A 487 -30.34 19.24 23.36
N LEU A 488 -30.97 18.20 23.90
CA LEU A 488 -31.17 16.92 23.22
C LEU A 488 -32.66 16.66 22.91
N GLY A 489 -32.90 15.80 21.93
CA GLY A 489 -34.22 15.24 21.60
C GLY A 489 -34.12 13.76 21.24
N LEU A 490 -35.03 12.95 21.74
CA LEU A 490 -35.15 11.52 21.39
C LEU A 490 -36.05 11.31 20.17
N MET A 491 -35.69 10.34 19.33
CA MET A 491 -36.38 10.00 18.08
C MET A 491 -36.94 8.57 18.12
N LYS A 492 -38.01 8.30 17.37
CA LYS A 492 -38.54 6.94 17.09
C LYS A 492 -38.81 6.81 15.58
N LYS A 493 -38.71 5.61 15.03
CA LYS A 493 -39.18 5.30 13.67
C LYS A 493 -40.69 5.49 13.55
N HIS A 494 -41.17 6.10 12.46
CA HIS A 494 -42.60 6.24 12.17
C HIS A 494 -43.22 4.86 11.91
N GLU A 495 -44.43 4.61 12.42
CA GLU A 495 -45.19 3.39 12.07
C GLU A 495 -45.54 3.45 10.58
N GLY A 496 -45.05 2.50 9.78
CA GLY A 496 -45.32 2.41 8.34
C GLY A 496 -44.38 3.19 7.38
N GLY A 497 -43.21 3.69 7.82
CA GLY A 497 -42.27 4.34 6.90
C GLY A 497 -40.82 4.50 7.38
N GLU A 498 -39.93 5.00 6.52
CA GLU A 498 -38.48 5.22 6.79
C GLU A 498 -38.15 6.54 7.51
N ARG A 499 -39.16 7.40 7.73
CA ARG A 499 -38.96 8.71 8.38
C ARG A 499 -38.88 8.56 9.90
N LEU A 500 -37.83 9.11 10.52
CA LEU A 500 -37.74 9.24 11.99
C LEU A 500 -38.64 10.40 12.45
N LYS A 501 -39.60 10.12 13.35
CA LYS A 501 -40.47 11.12 13.97
C LYS A 501 -39.99 11.42 15.39
N ARG A 502 -40.16 12.67 15.83
CA ARG A 502 -39.94 13.05 17.22
C ARG A 502 -40.95 12.34 18.11
N LEU A 503 -40.49 11.76 19.22
CA LEU A 503 -41.40 11.30 20.27
C LEU A 503 -42.05 12.53 20.93
N GLY A 504 -43.36 12.70 20.76
CA GLY A 504 -44.13 13.80 21.39
C GLY A 504 -44.27 13.68 22.92
N ILE A 505 -43.59 12.73 23.56
CA ILE A 505 -43.76 12.36 24.99
C ILE A 505 -42.65 12.97 25.89
N LEU A 506 -41.77 13.81 25.32
CA LEU A 506 -40.57 14.30 26.00
C LEU A 506 -40.80 15.39 27.05
N SER A 507 -41.93 16.09 27.08
CA SER A 507 -42.13 17.19 28.03
C SER A 507 -42.13 16.74 29.50
N LEU A 508 -42.32 15.43 29.77
CA LEU A 508 -42.37 14.87 31.11
C LEU A 508 -41.06 14.19 31.57
N LEU A 509 -40.15 13.82 30.67
CA LEU A 509 -38.85 13.20 31.01
C LEU A 509 -37.70 14.21 31.08
N THR A 510 -37.93 15.46 30.66
CA THR A 510 -36.97 16.57 30.76
C THR A 510 -36.54 16.87 32.20
N ASN A 511 -37.42 16.67 33.19
CA ASN A 511 -37.07 16.87 34.60
C ASN A 511 -36.24 15.72 35.21
N ALA A 512 -36.34 14.50 34.65
CA ALA A 512 -35.59 13.33 35.13
C ALA A 512 -34.21 13.20 34.44
N MET A 513 -34.09 13.67 33.20
CA MET A 513 -32.82 13.84 32.47
C MET A 513 -32.21 15.21 32.75
N VAL A 514 -31.81 15.49 34.00
CA VAL A 514 -30.94 16.63 34.30
C VAL A 514 -29.58 16.35 33.67
N ILE A 515 -29.41 16.81 32.44
CA ILE A 515 -28.15 16.87 31.70
C ILE A 515 -27.65 18.30 31.86
N TYR A 516 -26.35 18.47 32.12
CA TYR A 516 -25.78 19.81 32.22
C TYR A 516 -25.88 20.50 30.86
N SER A 517 -26.58 21.63 30.79
CA SER A 517 -26.67 22.45 29.57
C SER A 517 -25.32 23.08 29.21
N ASP A 518 -24.49 23.31 30.21
CA ASP A 518 -23.20 23.98 30.09
C ASP A 518 -22.15 23.25 30.94
N ASN A 519 -20.91 23.28 30.47
CA ASN A 519 -19.75 22.90 31.27
C ASN A 519 -18.60 23.86 30.96
N PRO A 520 -18.13 24.68 31.92
CA PRO A 520 -18.63 24.82 33.29
C PRO A 520 -20.10 25.24 33.38
N SER A 521 -20.79 24.85 34.46
CA SER A 521 -22.16 25.29 34.74
C SER A 521 -22.22 26.80 35.03
N VAL A 522 -23.45 27.34 35.12
CA VAL A 522 -23.71 28.78 35.34
C VAL A 522 -23.03 29.34 36.61
N ASP A 523 -22.83 28.49 37.63
CA ASP A 523 -22.11 28.80 38.88
C ASP A 523 -20.57 28.71 38.75
N GLY A 524 -20.04 28.45 37.54
CA GLY A 524 -18.61 28.30 37.27
C GLY A 524 -18.05 26.92 37.59
N LYS A 525 -18.86 25.95 38.06
CA LYS A 525 -18.36 24.62 38.41
C LYS A 525 -18.03 23.78 37.17
N PHE A 526 -16.77 23.38 37.05
CA PHE A 526 -16.32 22.50 35.96
C PHE A 526 -16.42 21.03 36.33
N THR A 527 -17.06 20.23 35.47
CA THR A 527 -17.16 18.77 35.61
C THR A 527 -16.16 18.09 34.68
N ALA A 528 -15.00 17.72 35.22
CA ALA A 528 -14.02 16.87 34.52
C ALA A 528 -14.43 15.39 34.62
N ALA A 529 -14.17 14.61 33.57
CA ALA A 529 -14.47 13.18 33.56
C ALA A 529 -13.20 12.33 33.71
N PRO A 530 -12.99 11.65 34.86
CA PRO A 530 -12.00 10.58 34.93
C PRO A 530 -12.46 9.40 34.07
N ILE A 531 -11.51 8.77 33.40
CA ILE A 531 -11.76 7.68 32.47
C ILE A 531 -11.23 6.38 33.03
N HIS A 532 -12.08 5.37 33.01
CA HIS A 532 -11.72 3.98 33.19
C HIS A 532 -12.67 3.14 32.32
N TYR A 533 -12.19 2.75 31.15
CA TYR A 533 -12.97 2.03 30.16
C TYR A 533 -12.36 0.66 29.87
N LYS A 534 -13.08 -0.41 30.23
CA LYS A 534 -12.70 -1.79 29.90
C LYS A 534 -13.17 -2.14 28.49
N ARG A 535 -12.25 -2.50 27.61
CA ARG A 535 -12.54 -2.89 26.22
C ARG A 535 -13.28 -4.22 26.20
N LYS A 536 -14.27 -4.32 25.31
CA LYS A 536 -14.81 -5.62 24.90
C LYS A 536 -13.85 -6.22 23.85
N PRO A 537 -13.38 -7.47 23.98
CA PRO A 537 -12.42 -8.07 23.04
C PRO A 537 -12.86 -8.02 21.56
N THR A 538 -14.17 -7.99 21.32
CA THR A 538 -14.81 -7.90 20.00
C THR A 538 -14.79 -6.50 19.37
N GLY A 539 -14.45 -5.46 20.13
CA GLY A 539 -14.35 -4.07 19.67
C GLY A 539 -13.02 -3.79 18.96
N SER A 540 -13.06 -3.05 17.85
CA SER A 540 -11.86 -2.60 17.13
C SER A 540 -11.10 -1.50 17.88
N PHE A 541 -9.88 -1.18 17.42
CA PHE A 541 -9.10 -0.04 17.92
C PHE A 541 -9.90 1.27 17.93
N PHE A 542 -10.49 1.65 16.79
CA PHE A 542 -11.24 2.89 16.66
C PHE A 542 -12.51 2.89 17.53
N ASN A 543 -13.19 1.76 17.63
CA ASN A 543 -14.32 1.62 18.54
C ASN A 543 -13.89 1.86 20.00
N PHE A 544 -12.75 1.31 20.41
CA PHE A 544 -12.22 1.45 21.74
C PHE A 544 -11.83 2.90 22.06
N VAL A 545 -11.11 3.58 21.16
CA VAL A 545 -10.78 5.01 21.28
C VAL A 545 -12.06 5.85 21.38
N TRP A 546 -13.01 5.66 20.46
CA TRP A 546 -14.28 6.38 20.46
C TRP A 546 -15.08 6.15 21.75
N LYS A 547 -15.27 4.90 22.18
CA LYS A 547 -16.06 4.59 23.39
C LYS A 547 -15.43 5.15 24.66
N THR A 548 -14.11 5.24 24.70
CA THR A 548 -13.37 5.87 25.79
C THR A 548 -13.65 7.37 25.84
N LEU A 549 -13.53 8.08 24.72
CA LEU A 549 -13.86 9.50 24.65
C LEU A 549 -15.35 9.77 24.93
N PHE A 550 -16.22 8.92 24.40
CA PHE A 550 -17.67 9.01 24.60
C PHE A 550 -18.07 8.84 26.06
N GLN A 551 -17.39 7.96 26.82
CA GLN A 551 -17.57 7.87 28.27
C GLN A 551 -17.26 9.21 28.95
N GLY A 552 -16.16 9.86 28.55
CA GLY A 552 -15.78 11.17 29.07
C GLY A 552 -16.80 12.26 28.77
N VAL A 553 -17.29 12.31 27.54
CA VAL A 553 -18.38 13.23 27.15
C VAL A 553 -19.62 12.95 27.98
N LYS A 554 -20.07 11.68 28.10
CA LYS A 554 -21.24 11.30 28.92
C LYS A 554 -21.12 11.78 30.36
N TYR A 555 -19.97 11.56 31.00
CA TYR A 555 -19.77 11.95 32.40
C TYR A 555 -19.71 13.48 32.56
N SER A 556 -19.11 14.18 31.61
CA SER A 556 -19.04 15.65 31.61
C SER A 556 -20.41 16.30 31.48
N VAL A 557 -21.36 15.67 30.80
CA VAL A 557 -22.75 16.17 30.68
C VAL A 557 -23.68 15.70 31.82
N GLY A 558 -23.13 15.04 32.84
CA GLY A 558 -23.89 14.53 34.01
C GLY A 558 -24.49 13.13 33.83
N PHE A 559 -24.24 12.46 32.70
CA PHE A 559 -24.75 11.11 32.41
C PHE A 559 -23.81 10.02 32.95
N THR A 560 -23.74 9.91 34.28
CA THR A 560 -22.96 8.89 35.00
C THR A 560 -23.68 7.53 35.02
N PRO A 561 -23.01 6.40 35.36
CA PRO A 561 -23.69 5.11 35.47
C PRO A 561 -24.84 5.12 36.48
N LYS A 562 -24.69 5.86 37.58
CA LYS A 562 -25.73 6.08 38.59
C LYS A 562 -26.95 6.78 37.96
N LYS A 563 -26.73 7.84 37.19
CA LYS A 563 -27.79 8.57 36.48
C LYS A 563 -28.45 7.71 35.39
N GLU A 564 -27.67 6.90 34.68
CA GLU A 564 -28.20 5.96 33.67
C GLU A 564 -29.10 4.90 34.30
N ALA A 565 -28.73 4.34 35.46
CA ALA A 565 -29.56 3.41 36.21
C ALA A 565 -30.85 4.05 36.72
N GLU A 566 -30.77 5.28 37.23
CA GLU A 566 -31.92 6.08 37.67
C GLU A 566 -32.90 6.29 36.51
N ILE A 567 -32.42 6.75 35.35
CA ILE A 567 -33.24 6.99 34.16
C ILE A 567 -33.88 5.67 33.67
N LYS A 568 -33.13 4.56 33.62
CA LYS A 568 -33.69 3.25 33.24
C LYS A 568 -34.83 2.83 34.15
N GLY A 569 -34.68 3.03 35.47
CA GLY A 569 -35.73 2.73 36.44
C GLY A 569 -36.96 3.65 36.34
N TYR A 570 -36.80 4.89 35.86
CA TYR A 570 -37.95 5.75 35.54
C TYR A 570 -38.66 5.31 34.26
N VAL A 571 -37.91 4.96 33.21
CA VAL A 571 -38.46 4.49 31.92
C VAL A 571 -39.25 3.20 32.11
N SER A 572 -38.71 2.21 32.84
CA SER A 572 -39.42 0.95 33.08
C SER A 572 -40.74 1.17 33.82
N ARG A 573 -40.73 1.98 34.90
CA ARG A 573 -41.95 2.34 35.65
C ARG A 573 -42.99 3.04 34.76
N PHE A 574 -42.55 3.87 33.84
CA PHE A 574 -43.44 4.56 32.91
C PHE A 574 -44.06 3.61 31.86
N GLU A 575 -43.25 2.71 31.30
CA GLU A 575 -43.74 1.67 30.38
C GLU A 575 -44.77 0.76 31.07
N ASP A 576 -44.51 0.38 32.32
CA ASP A 576 -45.45 -0.39 33.14
C ASP A 576 -46.76 0.36 33.37
N MET A 577 -46.71 1.65 33.74
CA MET A 577 -47.89 2.50 33.88
C MET A 577 -48.69 2.63 32.57
N LYS A 578 -48.00 2.72 31.42
CA LYS A 578 -48.66 2.80 30.11
C LYS A 578 -49.37 1.49 29.79
N ASN A 579 -48.70 0.36 29.96
CA ASN A 579 -49.26 -0.97 29.77
C ASN A 579 -50.46 -1.21 30.70
N GLU A 580 -50.39 -0.75 31.95
CA GLU A 580 -51.54 -0.78 32.87
C GLU A 580 -52.71 0.09 32.39
N ARG A 581 -52.46 1.32 31.94
CA ARG A 581 -53.51 2.21 31.41
C ARG A 581 -54.18 1.59 30.19
N GLU A 582 -53.42 0.95 29.32
CA GLU A 582 -53.93 0.24 28.14
C GLU A 582 -54.77 -0.97 28.53
N LYS A 583 -54.30 -1.81 29.48
CA LYS A 583 -55.10 -2.89 30.08
C LYS A 583 -56.38 -2.39 30.74
N ARG A 584 -56.36 -1.22 31.40
CA ARG A 584 -57.55 -0.60 32.01
C ARG A 584 -58.51 -0.10 30.93
N ARG A 585 -58.00 0.47 29.83
CA ARG A 585 -58.81 0.91 28.69
C ARG A 585 -59.50 -0.27 28.03
N ILE A 586 -58.78 -1.34 27.72
CA ILE A 586 -59.34 -2.58 27.15
C ILE A 586 -60.41 -3.15 28.10
N ARG A 587 -60.15 -3.21 29.41
CA ARG A 587 -61.16 -3.65 30.39
C ARG A 587 -62.41 -2.76 30.42
N ARG A 588 -62.28 -1.45 30.22
CA ARG A 588 -63.42 -0.53 30.15
C ARG A 588 -64.22 -0.70 28.86
N GLU A 589 -63.54 -0.90 27.73
CA GLU A 589 -64.19 -1.18 26.44
C GLU A 589 -64.94 -2.52 26.49
N LEU A 590 -64.33 -3.57 27.04
CA LEU A 590 -65.00 -4.87 27.25
C LEU A 590 -66.24 -4.76 28.15
N ARG A 591 -66.14 -4.05 29.29
CA ARG A 591 -67.29 -3.80 30.17
C ARG A 591 -68.40 -2.98 29.52
N ARG A 592 -68.04 -2.10 28.58
CA ARG A 592 -69.01 -1.29 27.82
C ARG A 592 -69.76 -2.17 26.81
N ILE A 593 -69.05 -3.01 26.08
CA ILE A 593 -69.64 -4.01 25.17
C ILE A 593 -70.56 -4.96 25.93
N GLU A 594 -70.15 -5.43 27.12
CA GLU A 594 -70.96 -6.33 27.96
C GLU A 594 -72.23 -5.66 28.48
N ARG A 595 -72.18 -4.36 28.83
CA ARG A 595 -73.37 -3.57 29.21
C ARG A 595 -74.30 -3.28 28.03
N GLU A 596 -73.76 -3.10 26.84
CA GLU A 596 -74.53 -2.92 25.60
C GLU A 596 -75.19 -4.23 25.14
N ARG A 597 -74.63 -5.38 25.51
CA ARG A 597 -75.19 -6.72 25.22
C ARG A 597 -76.28 -7.18 26.21
N ASN A 598 -76.28 -6.62 27.43
CA ASN A 598 -77.26 -6.91 28.49
C ASN A 598 -78.41 -5.89 28.55
N ARG A 599 -78.46 -4.95 27.60
CA ARG A 599 -79.61 -4.09 27.30
C ARG A 599 -80.27 -4.60 26.04
#